data_AF-A0A963TR25-F1
#
_entry.id   AF-A0A963TR25-F1
#
_cell.length_a   1.000
_cell.length_b   1.000
_cell.length_c   1.000
_cell.angle_alpha   90.00
_cell.angle_beta   90.00
_cell.angle_gamma   90.00
#
_symmetry.space_group_name_H-M   'P 1'
#
loop_
_entity.id
_entity.type
_entity.pdbx_description
1 polymer ?
#
loop_
_entity_poly.entity_id
_entity_poly.type
_entity_poly.pdbx_seq_one_letter_code
_entity_poly.pdbx_strand_id
1 'polypeptide(L)'
;MHEANQDSVEHALDEIEKVHAVLCMARQLTAENRPVDLSALDTRLSALCEEVDRLPRPTAMNLKPALSALANELDQLGDDLTSRYGGLPSLADLVNSGDAALAYGSAAKHFP
;
A
#
# COMPACT_ATOMS: atom_id res chain seq x y z
N MET A 1 -24.14 -21.92 -20.13
CA MET A 1 -22.85 -21.80 -19.40
C MET A 1 -22.03 -20.56 -19.80
N HIS A 2 -22.45 -19.73 -20.77
CA HIS A 2 -21.73 -18.50 -21.13
C HIS A 2 -22.16 -17.29 -20.27
N GLU A 3 -23.45 -17.16 -19.92
CA GLU A 3 -23.96 -16.05 -19.08
C GLU A 3 -23.31 -16.00 -17.69
N ALA A 4 -23.21 -17.12 -16.98
CA ALA A 4 -22.65 -17.15 -15.62
C ALA A 4 -21.18 -16.69 -15.54
N ASN A 5 -20.40 -16.85 -16.61
CA ASN A 5 -19.01 -16.37 -16.63
C ASN A 5 -18.92 -14.87 -16.95
N GLN A 6 -19.93 -14.30 -17.60
CA GLN A 6 -19.95 -12.89 -17.94
C GLN A 6 -20.37 -12.04 -16.73
N ASP A 7 -21.37 -12.51 -15.97
CA ASP A 7 -21.76 -11.88 -14.71
C ASP A 7 -20.61 -11.83 -13.69
N SER A 8 -19.80 -12.90 -13.60
CA SER A 8 -18.62 -12.91 -12.72
C SER A 8 -17.50 -11.96 -13.18
N VAL A 9 -17.38 -11.71 -14.49
CA VAL A 9 -16.42 -10.71 -14.99
C VAL A 9 -16.88 -9.30 -14.67
N GLU A 10 -18.16 -9.01 -14.86
CA GLU A 10 -18.73 -7.70 -14.52
C GLU A 10 -18.62 -7.43 -13.02
N HIS A 11 -18.90 -8.44 -12.18
CA HIS A 11 -18.70 -8.34 -10.74
C HIS A 11 -17.24 -8.07 -10.36
N ALA A 12 -16.28 -8.81 -10.95
CA ALA A 12 -14.86 -8.58 -10.71
C ALA A 12 -14.40 -7.18 -11.16
N LEU A 13 -14.95 -6.64 -12.25
CA LEU A 13 -14.65 -5.28 -12.71
C LEU A 13 -15.21 -4.21 -11.77
N ASP A 14 -16.44 -4.39 -11.27
CA ASP A 14 -17.04 -3.50 -10.27
C ASP A 14 -16.25 -3.50 -8.96
N GLU A 15 -15.76 -4.68 -8.53
CA GLU A 15 -14.86 -4.77 -7.37
C GLU A 15 -13.51 -4.08 -7.63
N ILE A 16 -12.92 -4.21 -8.82
CA ILE A 16 -11.69 -3.46 -9.18
C ILE A 16 -11.94 -1.95 -9.11
N GLU A 17 -13.07 -1.45 -9.61
CA GLU A 17 -13.41 -0.03 -9.56
C GLU A 17 -13.58 0.48 -8.12
N LYS A 18 -14.21 -0.31 -7.26
CA LYS A 18 -14.32 0.00 -5.83
C LYS A 18 -12.96 0.04 -5.14
N VAL A 19 -12.06 -0.88 -5.47
CA VAL A 19 -10.69 -0.89 -4.94
C VAL A 19 -9.92 0.36 -5.42
N HIS A 20 -10.06 0.73 -6.69
CA HIS A 20 -9.48 1.97 -7.23
C HIS A 20 -10.00 3.21 -6.48
N ALA A 21 -11.29 3.30 -6.19
CA ALA A 21 -11.84 4.41 -5.41
C ALA A 21 -11.24 4.52 -4.00
N VAL A 22 -11.02 3.38 -3.33
CA VAL A 22 -10.34 3.34 -2.03
C VAL A 22 -8.88 3.76 -2.15
N LEU A 23 -8.18 3.33 -3.21
CA LEU A 23 -6.80 3.77 -3.49
C LEU A 23 -6.70 5.28 -3.71
N CYS A 24 -7.61 5.87 -4.49
CA CYS A 24 -7.65 7.32 -4.68
C CYS A 24 -7.83 8.05 -3.34
N MET A 25 -8.76 7.59 -2.49
CA MET A 25 -8.94 8.15 -1.16
C MET A 25 -7.70 7.97 -0.27
N ALA A 26 -7.08 6.79 -0.29
CA ALA A 26 -5.85 6.52 0.47
C ALA A 26 -4.70 7.45 0.04
N ARG A 27 -4.51 7.66 -1.27
CA ARG A 27 -3.50 8.59 -1.79
C ARG A 27 -3.80 10.03 -1.38
N GLN A 28 -5.07 10.46 -1.44
CA GLN A 28 -5.46 11.79 -0.99
C GLN A 28 -5.19 11.99 0.51
N LEU A 29 -5.59 11.04 1.36
CA LEU A 29 -5.34 11.11 2.80
C LEU A 29 -3.84 11.08 3.13
N THR A 30 -3.07 10.28 2.40
CA THR A 30 -1.60 10.26 2.50
C THR A 30 -1.00 11.61 2.09
N ALA A 31 -1.54 12.24 1.05
CA ALA A 31 -1.12 13.58 0.64
C ALA A 31 -1.39 14.64 1.72
N GLU A 32 -2.49 14.49 2.46
CA GLU A 32 -2.89 15.29 3.62
C GLU A 32 -2.09 14.95 4.92
N ASN A 33 -1.10 14.05 4.85
CA ASN A 33 -0.33 13.53 5.99
C ASN A 33 -1.20 12.88 7.08
N ARG A 34 -2.36 12.36 6.71
CA ARG A 34 -3.25 11.65 7.63
C ARG A 34 -2.94 10.16 7.63
N PRO A 35 -3.01 9.48 8.78
CA PRO A 35 -2.89 8.04 8.82
C PRO A 35 -4.03 7.39 8.04
N VAL A 36 -3.69 6.41 7.21
CA VAL A 36 -4.64 5.65 6.40
C VAL A 36 -4.70 4.23 6.91
N ASP A 37 -5.91 3.72 7.15
CA ASP A 37 -6.15 2.31 7.41
C ASP A 37 -6.38 1.57 6.09
N LEU A 38 -5.44 0.70 5.73
CA LEU A 38 -5.49 -0.10 4.50
C LEU A 38 -6.05 -1.51 4.75
N SER A 39 -6.50 -1.85 5.96
CA SER A 39 -7.03 -3.19 6.27
C SER A 39 -8.26 -3.55 5.42
N ALA A 40 -9.13 -2.57 5.17
CA ALA A 40 -10.29 -2.74 4.30
C ALA A 40 -9.90 -2.97 2.83
N LEU A 41 -8.78 -2.37 2.38
CA LEU A 41 -8.25 -2.56 1.04
C LEU A 41 -7.66 -3.97 0.88
N ASP A 42 -6.90 -4.43 1.86
CA ASP A 42 -6.30 -5.76 1.90
C ASP A 42 -7.34 -6.89 1.86
N THR A 43 -8.41 -6.73 2.65
CA THR A 43 -9.54 -7.68 2.67
C THR A 43 -10.22 -7.78 1.29
N ARG A 44 -10.43 -6.64 0.61
CA ARG A 44 -11.07 -6.61 -0.71
C ARG A 44 -10.17 -7.17 -1.80
N LEU A 45 -8.88 -6.84 -1.78
CA LEU A 45 -7.90 -7.40 -2.71
C LEU A 45 -7.80 -8.92 -2.57
N SER A 46 -7.81 -9.43 -1.34
CA SER A 46 -7.80 -10.86 -1.08
C SER A 46 -9.05 -11.55 -1.67
N ALA A 47 -10.23 -10.99 -1.45
CA ALA A 47 -11.48 -11.51 -2.01
C ALA A 47 -11.49 -11.47 -3.55
N LEU A 48 -11.03 -10.37 -4.15
CA LEU A 48 -10.92 -10.22 -5.59
C LEU A 48 -9.94 -11.24 -6.19
N CYS A 49 -8.77 -11.45 -5.57
CA CYS A 49 -7.80 -12.44 -6.00
C CYS A 49 -8.37 -13.85 -5.97
N GLU A 50 -9.10 -14.22 -4.91
CA GLU A 50 -9.78 -15.52 -4.83
C GLU A 50 -10.85 -15.69 -5.91
N GLU A 51 -11.60 -14.63 -6.21
CA GLU A 51 -12.62 -14.66 -7.26
C GLU A 51 -12.00 -14.85 -8.65
N VAL A 52 -10.93 -14.10 -8.95
CA VAL A 52 -10.19 -14.22 -10.21
C VAL A 52 -9.55 -15.61 -10.37
N ASP A 53 -9.01 -16.20 -9.29
CA ASP A 53 -8.40 -17.54 -9.33
C ASP A 53 -9.42 -18.65 -9.64
N ARG A 54 -10.69 -18.43 -9.27
CA ARG A 54 -11.80 -19.35 -9.59
C ARG A 54 -12.32 -19.20 -11.02
N LEU A 55 -11.95 -18.14 -11.75
CA LEU A 55 -12.41 -17.93 -13.11
C LEU A 55 -11.67 -18.83 -14.12
N PRO A 56 -12.35 -19.27 -15.20
CA PRO A 56 -11.68 -19.95 -16.30
C PRO A 56 -10.59 -19.05 -16.90
N ARG A 57 -9.44 -19.66 -17.21
CA ARG A 57 -8.27 -18.96 -17.80
C ARG A 57 -8.59 -17.99 -18.95
N PRO A 58 -9.40 -18.33 -19.97
CA PRO A 58 -9.73 -17.38 -21.04
C PRO A 58 -10.52 -16.16 -20.54
N THR A 59 -11.36 -16.35 -19.52
CA THR A 59 -12.15 -15.29 -18.88
C THR A 59 -11.26 -14.39 -18.01
N ALA A 60 -10.38 -14.99 -17.20
CA ALA A 60 -9.41 -14.26 -16.38
C ALA A 60 -8.42 -13.42 -17.21
N MET A 61 -8.10 -13.85 -18.45
CA MET A 61 -7.24 -13.07 -19.36
C MET A 61 -7.85 -11.71 -19.73
N ASN A 62 -9.18 -11.58 -19.71
CA ASN A 62 -9.85 -10.30 -19.99
C ASN A 62 -9.69 -9.30 -18.84
N LEU A 63 -9.50 -9.77 -17.60
CA LEU A 63 -9.28 -8.94 -16.42
C LEU A 63 -7.81 -8.51 -16.25
N LYS A 64 -6.89 -9.20 -16.94
CA LYS A 64 -5.44 -8.94 -16.88
C LYS A 64 -5.04 -7.45 -17.01
N PRO A 65 -5.54 -6.67 -17.98
CA PRO A 65 -5.16 -5.26 -18.08
C PRO A 65 -5.60 -4.44 -16.86
N ALA A 66 -6.81 -4.68 -16.34
CA ALA A 66 -7.33 -3.98 -15.17
C ALA A 66 -6.57 -4.36 -13.88
N LEU A 67 -6.28 -5.65 -13.69
CA LEU A 67 -5.48 -6.14 -12.57
C LEU A 67 -4.03 -5.60 -12.61
N SER A 68 -3.45 -5.48 -13.80
CA SER A 68 -2.12 -4.90 -13.95
C SER A 68 -2.09 -3.41 -13.64
N ALA A 69 -3.14 -2.66 -14.00
CA ALA A 69 -3.25 -1.25 -13.64
C ALA A 69 -3.37 -1.09 -12.12
N LEU A 70 -4.21 -1.91 -11.49
CA LEU A 70 -4.39 -1.94 -10.04
C LEU A 70 -3.10 -2.26 -9.29
N ALA A 71 -2.32 -3.23 -9.76
CA ALA A 71 -1.01 -3.55 -9.19
C ALA A 71 -0.03 -2.35 -9.25
N ASN A 72 0.05 -1.69 -10.41
CA ASN A 72 0.88 -0.50 -10.55
C ASN A 72 0.46 0.65 -9.63
N GLU A 73 -0.84 0.82 -9.37
CA GLU A 73 -1.34 1.83 -8.43
C GLU A 73 -1.00 1.51 -6.98
N LEU A 74 -1.05 0.22 -6.60
CA LEU A 74 -0.61 -0.25 -5.29
C LEU A 74 0.88 -0.01 -5.07
N ASP A 75 1.70 -0.28 -6.08
CA ASP A 75 3.14 0.00 -6.04
C ASP A 75 3.40 1.51 -5.85
N GLN A 76 2.69 2.36 -6.61
CA GLN A 76 2.79 3.81 -6.45
C GLN A 76 2.37 4.28 -5.05
N LEU A 77 1.30 3.71 -4.48
CA LEU A 77 0.90 4.03 -3.10
C LEU A 77 1.99 3.60 -2.10
N GLY A 78 2.61 2.43 -2.31
CA GLY A 78 3.74 1.95 -1.50
C GLY A 78 4.94 2.90 -1.54
N ASP A 79 5.28 3.40 -2.73
CA ASP A 79 6.33 4.39 -2.93
C ASP A 79 5.99 5.73 -2.26
N ASP A 80 4.74 6.20 -2.41
CA ASP A 80 4.22 7.43 -1.78
C ASP A 80 4.31 7.34 -0.24
N LEU A 81 3.92 6.19 0.33
CA LEU A 81 4.00 5.93 1.77
C LEU A 81 5.46 5.83 2.25
N THR A 82 6.33 5.14 1.52
CA THR A 82 7.75 4.99 1.87
C THR A 82 8.48 6.33 1.80
N SER A 83 8.19 7.15 0.79
CA SER A 83 8.76 8.49 0.66
C SER A 83 8.37 9.40 1.84
N ARG A 84 7.12 9.32 2.31
CA ARG A 84 6.61 10.18 3.40
C ARG A 84 6.95 9.67 4.80
N TYR A 85 6.84 8.36 5.04
CA TYR A 85 6.99 7.77 6.36
C TYR A 85 8.33 7.05 6.54
N GLY A 86 8.99 6.61 5.46
CA GLY A 86 10.30 5.95 5.50
C GLY A 86 11.47 6.89 5.76
N GLY A 87 11.24 8.22 5.73
CA GLY A 87 12.19 9.22 6.19
C GLY A 87 12.15 9.48 7.70
N LEU A 88 11.25 8.84 8.46
CA LEU A 88 11.27 8.93 9.91
C LEU A 88 12.49 8.12 10.41
N PRO A 89 13.47 8.76 11.07
CA PRO A 89 14.58 8.02 11.65
C PRO A 89 13.97 6.96 12.56
N SER A 90 14.31 5.70 12.32
CA SER A 90 13.81 4.64 13.18
C SER A 90 14.32 4.94 14.60
N LEU A 91 13.59 4.50 15.63
CA LEU A 91 14.11 4.59 17.00
C LEU A 91 15.50 3.92 17.11
N ALA A 92 15.81 2.95 16.25
CA ALA A 92 17.14 2.37 16.15
C ALA A 92 18.19 3.36 15.59
N ASP A 93 17.84 4.20 14.61
CA ASP A 93 18.74 5.25 14.08
C ASP A 93 18.99 6.36 15.10
N LEU A 94 17.95 6.73 15.87
CA LEU A 94 18.07 7.69 16.98
C LEU A 94 18.96 7.15 18.11
N VAL A 95 18.85 5.85 18.44
CA VAL A 95 19.69 5.21 19.48
C VAL A 95 21.13 4.98 18.98
N ASN A 96 21.33 4.72 17.69
CA ASN A 96 22.66 4.63 17.08
C ASN A 96 23.33 5.99 16.84
N SER A 97 22.57 7.08 16.81
CA SER A 97 23.11 8.45 16.86
C SER A 97 23.64 8.80 18.26
N GLY A 98 24.54 7.96 18.78
CA GLY A 98 25.27 8.15 20.03
C GLY A 98 26.18 9.37 20.06
N ASP A 99 26.16 10.22 19.04
CA ASP A 99 26.85 11.51 19.00
C ASP A 99 26.36 12.46 20.10
N ALA A 100 25.07 12.40 20.47
CA ALA A 100 24.54 13.22 21.55
C ALA A 100 25.14 12.82 22.92
N ALA A 101 25.36 11.52 23.16
CA ALA A 101 25.97 11.05 24.41
C ALA A 101 27.47 11.41 24.50
N LEU A 102 28.18 11.45 23.38
CA LEU A 102 29.58 11.88 23.30
C LEU A 102 29.75 13.40 23.47
N ALA A 103 28.77 14.19 23.04
CA ALA A 103 28.78 15.65 23.24
C ALA A 103 28.69 16.05 24.72
N TYR A 104 27.90 15.34 25.54
CA TYR A 104 27.84 15.61 26.99
C TYR A 104 29.02 15.00 27.75
N GLY A 105 29.52 13.83 27.33
CA GLY A 105 30.68 13.19 27.97
C GLY A 105 32.01 13.93 27.76
N SER A 106 32.15 14.68 26.66
CA SER A 106 33.34 15.49 26.38
C SER A 106 33.33 16.85 27.09
N ALA A 107 32.15 17.42 27.37
CA ALA A 107 32.03 18.65 28.17
C ALA A 107 32.39 18.45 29.64
N ALA A 108 32.14 17.25 30.20
CA ALA A 108 32.43 16.94 31.60
C ALA A 108 33.94 16.78 31.93
N LYS A 109 34.81 16.64 30.92
CA LYS A 109 36.27 16.51 31.11
C LYS A 109 37.03 17.84 31.01
N HIS A 110 36.34 18.94 30.72
CA HIS A 110 36.97 20.25 30.53
C HIS A 110 36.55 21.31 31.56
N PHE A 111 35.92 20.89 32.67
CA PHE A 111 35.68 21.79 33.81
C PHE A 111 36.91 21.77 34.75
N PRO A 112 37.60 22.92 34.95
CA PRO A 112 38.75 23.04 35.84
C PRO A 112 38.39 22.98 37.33
#